data_AF-A0AAE0A9R5-F1
#
_entry.id   AF-A0AAE0A9R5-F1
#
_cell.length_a   1.000
_cell.length_b   1.000
_cell.length_c   1.000
_cell.angle_alpha   90.00
_cell.angle_beta   90.00
_cell.angle_gamma   90.00
#
_symmetry.space_group_name_H-M   'P 1'
#
loop_
_entity.id
_entity.type
_entity.pdbx_description
1 polymer ?
#
loop_
_entity_poly.entity_id
_entity_poly.type
_entity_poly.pdbx_seq_one_letter_code
_entity_poly.pdbx_strand_id
1 'polypeptide(L)'
;MLGRTVAIKKLHPHNMQGQSEFQQEVRVLSKLQHPHLVTLLGACPEAWSLVYEYLPNGSLQDRLFRKSNISPLTWKARVRIAAEISSALCFLHSSKPEKIVHGDLKPENILLDSELSCKICDFGICRLVTEETLYSPSFQRGTVPKGAFPYSDPELHRTGVLTPKSDIYSFGLIILQLLTGKPPVGLAGEVRKAVSCGKLTSVLDSSAGDWPTFVARRLLDLGLQCCELYYRDRPDLTPALVRELEQLHVAEERPVPSFFLCPILQEIMHDPQVAADGFTYEGEALRGWLENGRNTSPMTNLEFSHLHLTPNHALRLAIQDWLCRT
;
A
#
# COMPACT_ATOMS: atom_id res chain seq x y z
N MET A 1 -36.78 0.98 -0.19
CA MET A 1 -35.64 1.36 -1.05
C MET A 1 -36.10 2.42 -2.06
N LEU A 2 -36.32 3.67 -1.64
CA LEU A 2 -36.54 4.79 -2.57
C LEU A 2 -35.46 5.83 -2.26
N GLY A 3 -34.68 6.23 -3.26
CA GLY A 3 -33.64 7.27 -3.15
C GLY A 3 -32.18 6.80 -3.04
N ARG A 4 -31.85 5.51 -3.23
CA ARG A 4 -30.45 5.02 -3.23
C ARG A 4 -29.89 4.94 -4.65
N THR A 5 -28.76 5.60 -4.91
CA THR A 5 -27.99 5.41 -6.15
C THR A 5 -27.33 4.03 -6.16
N VAL A 6 -27.42 3.33 -7.30
CA VAL A 6 -26.91 1.96 -7.48
C VAL A 6 -26.14 1.84 -8.80
N ALA A 7 -25.25 0.86 -8.86
CA ALA A 7 -24.59 0.45 -10.11
C ALA A 7 -25.28 -0.82 -10.64
N ILE A 8 -25.61 -0.86 -11.94
CA ILE A 8 -26.23 -2.01 -12.58
C ILE A 8 -25.29 -2.56 -13.65
N LYS A 9 -24.73 -3.75 -13.42
CA LYS A 9 -23.93 -4.50 -14.41
C LYS A 9 -24.88 -5.36 -15.23
N LYS A 10 -25.05 -5.05 -16.52
CA LYS A 10 -25.81 -5.87 -17.47
C LYS A 10 -24.88 -6.85 -18.17
N LEU A 11 -25.20 -8.13 -18.10
CA LEU A 11 -24.48 -9.20 -18.80
C LEU A 11 -25.26 -9.61 -20.05
N HIS A 12 -24.53 -10.00 -21.11
CA HIS A 12 -25.16 -10.41 -22.35
C HIS A 12 -25.53 -11.91 -22.33
N PRO A 13 -26.82 -12.26 -22.53
CA PRO A 13 -27.31 -13.63 -22.38
C PRO A 13 -26.77 -14.61 -23.42
N HIS A 14 -26.33 -14.11 -24.58
CA HIS A 14 -25.86 -14.94 -25.70
C HIS A 14 -24.39 -15.37 -25.55
N ASN A 15 -23.70 -14.93 -24.51
CA ASN A 15 -22.34 -15.34 -24.22
C ASN A 15 -22.35 -16.39 -23.09
N MET A 16 -22.00 -17.65 -23.40
CA MET A 16 -21.93 -18.74 -22.40
C MET A 16 -21.04 -18.37 -21.20
N GLN A 17 -19.98 -17.60 -21.45
CA GLN A 17 -19.09 -17.08 -20.42
C GLN A 17 -19.83 -16.13 -19.47
N GLY A 18 -20.66 -15.22 -20.00
CA GLY A 18 -21.43 -14.26 -19.20
C GLY A 18 -22.49 -14.90 -18.31
N GLN A 19 -23.06 -16.05 -18.72
CA GLN A 19 -23.98 -16.81 -17.87
C GLN A 19 -23.28 -17.44 -16.67
N SER A 20 -22.11 -18.04 -16.89
CA SER A 20 -21.30 -18.62 -15.82
C SER A 20 -20.83 -17.54 -14.84
N GLU A 21 -20.38 -16.39 -15.35
CA GLU A 21 -19.96 -15.25 -14.54
C GLU A 21 -21.11 -14.71 -13.68
N PHE A 22 -22.31 -14.55 -14.25
CA PHE A 22 -23.49 -14.12 -13.50
C PHE A 22 -23.78 -15.05 -12.32
N GLN A 23 -23.87 -16.36 -12.57
CA GLN A 23 -24.17 -17.34 -11.54
C GLN A 23 -23.10 -17.39 -10.46
N GLN A 24 -21.83 -17.28 -10.86
CA GLN A 24 -20.70 -17.28 -9.95
C GLN A 24 -20.72 -16.05 -9.04
N GLU A 25 -20.94 -14.85 -9.58
CA GLU A 25 -21.04 -13.62 -8.79
C GLU A 25 -22.18 -13.68 -7.78
N VAL A 26 -23.38 -14.11 -8.20
CA VAL A 26 -24.53 -14.25 -7.29
C VAL A 26 -24.22 -15.26 -6.19
N ARG A 27 -23.67 -16.43 -6.53
CA ARG A 27 -23.35 -17.50 -5.58
C ARG A 27 -22.37 -17.04 -4.51
N VAL A 28 -21.36 -16.27 -4.90
CA VAL A 28 -20.26 -15.84 -4.04
C VAL A 28 -20.67 -14.60 -3.24
N LEU A 29 -21.04 -13.50 -3.91
CA LEU A 29 -21.29 -12.23 -3.25
C LEU A 29 -22.55 -12.20 -2.38
N SER A 30 -23.52 -13.09 -2.60
CA SER A 30 -24.67 -13.23 -1.69
C SER A 30 -24.30 -13.71 -0.28
N LYS A 31 -23.09 -14.27 -0.10
CA LYS A 31 -22.61 -14.84 1.17
C LYS A 31 -21.45 -14.07 1.78
N LEU A 32 -20.91 -13.08 1.08
CA LEU A 32 -19.76 -12.31 1.53
C LEU A 32 -20.20 -10.96 2.07
N GLN A 33 -19.67 -10.61 3.23
CA GLN A 33 -19.81 -9.29 3.80
C GLN A 33 -18.46 -8.86 4.37
N HIS A 34 -17.87 -7.84 3.75
CA HIS A 34 -16.58 -7.28 4.16
C HIS A 34 -16.53 -5.81 3.72
N PRO A 35 -15.97 -4.89 4.54
CA PRO A 35 -15.94 -3.45 4.22
C PRO A 35 -15.26 -3.14 2.87
N HIS A 36 -14.24 -3.92 2.51
CA HIS A 36 -13.45 -3.74 1.29
C HIS A 36 -13.83 -4.69 0.15
N LEU A 37 -15.03 -5.27 0.19
CA LEU A 37 -15.64 -6.00 -0.93
C LEU A 37 -16.91 -5.28 -1.37
N VAL A 38 -17.17 -5.25 -2.68
CA VAL A 38 -18.39 -4.64 -3.21
C VAL A 38 -19.62 -5.39 -2.71
N THR A 39 -20.64 -4.66 -2.26
CA THR A 39 -21.90 -5.24 -1.80
C THR A 39 -22.83 -5.48 -2.99
N LEU A 40 -23.18 -6.75 -3.22
CA LEU A 40 -24.28 -7.12 -4.11
C LEU A 40 -25.62 -6.85 -3.41
N LEU A 41 -26.39 -5.90 -3.93
CA LEU A 41 -27.70 -5.50 -3.39
C LEU A 41 -28.83 -6.38 -3.91
N GLY A 42 -28.66 -6.95 -5.11
CA GLY A 42 -29.65 -7.83 -5.72
C GLY A 42 -29.23 -8.30 -7.11
N ALA A 43 -30.01 -9.22 -7.65
CA ALA A 43 -29.85 -9.75 -9.00
C ALA A 43 -31.22 -9.86 -9.68
N CYS A 44 -31.25 -9.64 -11.00
CA CYS A 44 -32.41 -9.88 -11.85
C CYS A 44 -32.01 -10.86 -12.96
N PRO A 45 -32.29 -12.16 -12.79
CA PRO A 45 -31.96 -13.19 -13.77
C PRO A 45 -32.62 -12.96 -15.13
N GLU A 46 -33.86 -12.47 -15.17
CA GLU A 46 -34.62 -12.23 -16.40
C GLU A 46 -33.95 -11.17 -17.28
N ALA A 47 -33.34 -10.16 -16.65
CA ALA A 47 -32.61 -9.08 -17.32
C ALA A 47 -31.09 -9.30 -17.31
N TRP A 48 -30.59 -10.46 -16.86
CA TRP A 48 -29.16 -10.77 -16.72
C TRP A 48 -28.37 -9.64 -16.05
N SER A 49 -28.93 -9.09 -14.97
CA SER A 49 -28.44 -7.86 -14.35
C SER A 49 -28.08 -8.06 -12.88
N LEU A 50 -26.95 -7.51 -12.46
CA LEU A 50 -26.49 -7.46 -11.07
C LEU A 50 -26.54 -6.03 -10.56
N VAL A 51 -27.06 -5.83 -9.36
CA VAL A 51 -27.25 -4.52 -8.73
C VAL A 51 -26.30 -4.40 -7.54
N TYR A 52 -25.42 -3.41 -7.58
CA TYR A 52 -24.43 -3.15 -6.53
C TYR A 52 -24.63 -1.77 -5.89
N GLU A 53 -23.97 -1.56 -4.77
CA GLU A 53 -23.70 -0.21 -4.28
C GLU A 53 -22.92 0.60 -5.33
N TYR A 54 -23.22 1.90 -5.42
CA TYR A 54 -22.51 2.81 -6.32
C TYR A 54 -21.29 3.44 -5.63
N LEU A 55 -20.13 3.37 -6.29
CA LEU A 55 -18.86 3.92 -5.82
C LEU A 55 -18.47 5.13 -6.68
N PRO A 56 -18.57 6.37 -6.17
CA PRO A 56 -18.54 7.58 -6.99
C PRO A 56 -17.15 7.95 -7.54
N ASN A 57 -16.06 7.46 -6.93
CA ASN A 57 -14.70 7.83 -7.32
C ASN A 57 -14.07 6.90 -8.37
N GLY A 58 -14.88 6.04 -8.99
CA GLY A 58 -14.45 5.16 -10.09
C GLY A 58 -13.44 4.11 -9.63
N SER A 59 -12.58 3.67 -10.54
CA SER A 59 -11.58 2.63 -10.27
C SER A 59 -10.23 3.22 -9.83
N LEU A 60 -9.41 2.40 -9.16
CA LEU A 60 -8.03 2.73 -8.83
C LEU A 60 -7.21 3.02 -10.10
N GLN A 61 -7.49 2.31 -11.20
CA GLN A 61 -6.87 2.56 -12.50
C GLN A 61 -7.08 4.01 -12.96
N ASP A 62 -8.30 4.53 -12.81
CA ASP A 62 -8.64 5.90 -13.22
C ASP A 62 -7.89 6.95 -12.38
N ARG A 63 -7.69 6.66 -11.09
CA ARG A 63 -6.96 7.55 -10.16
C ARG A 63 -5.44 7.48 -10.32
N LEU A 64 -4.89 6.31 -10.61
CA LEU A 64 -3.44 6.13 -10.81
C LEU A 64 -2.98 6.74 -12.14
N PHE A 65 -3.74 6.52 -13.23
CA PHE A 65 -3.35 6.95 -14.57
C PHE A 65 -4.06 8.21 -15.08
N ARG A 66 -4.79 8.90 -14.19
CA ARG A 66 -5.34 10.26 -14.40
C ARG A 66 -6.06 10.46 -15.73
N LYS A 67 -7.03 9.59 -16.04
CA LYS A 67 -7.86 9.72 -17.26
C LYS A 67 -8.75 10.99 -17.28
N SER A 68 -8.77 11.74 -16.20
CA SER A 68 -9.47 13.00 -16.01
C SER A 68 -8.65 13.85 -15.03
N ASN A 69 -8.72 15.18 -15.09
CA ASN A 69 -7.94 16.16 -14.28
C ASN A 69 -8.14 16.05 -12.74
N ILE A 70 -8.15 14.86 -12.18
CA ILE A 70 -8.37 14.56 -10.78
C ILE A 70 -7.03 14.56 -10.06
N SER A 71 -6.98 15.20 -8.90
CA SER A 71 -5.78 15.25 -8.05
C SER A 71 -5.23 13.86 -7.76
N PRO A 72 -3.90 13.65 -7.80
CA PRO A 72 -3.29 12.36 -7.51
C PRO A 72 -3.66 11.84 -6.11
N LEU A 73 -3.63 10.51 -5.93
CA LEU A 73 -3.71 9.93 -4.60
C LEU A 73 -2.41 10.22 -3.83
N THR A 74 -2.54 10.73 -2.61
CA THR A 74 -1.41 10.93 -1.69
C THR A 74 -0.82 9.58 -1.28
N TRP A 75 0.45 9.56 -0.84
CA TRP A 75 1.10 8.35 -0.36
C TRP A 75 0.29 7.68 0.76
N LYS A 76 -0.27 8.45 1.70
CA LYS A 76 -1.13 7.93 2.79
C LYS A 76 -2.34 7.19 2.26
N ALA A 77 -3.03 7.76 1.27
CA ALA A 77 -4.18 7.12 0.65
C ALA A 77 -3.78 5.83 -0.08
N ARG A 78 -2.62 5.83 -0.77
CA ARG A 78 -2.11 4.65 -1.47
C ARG A 78 -1.73 3.51 -0.51
N VAL A 79 -1.11 3.82 0.63
CA VAL A 79 -0.79 2.82 1.67
C VAL A 79 -2.07 2.26 2.29
N ARG A 80 -3.04 3.13 2.60
CA ARG A 80 -4.35 2.69 3.08
C ARG A 80 -5.02 1.73 2.09
N ILE A 81 -5.08 2.07 0.81
CA ILE A 81 -5.63 1.20 -0.23
C ILE A 81 -4.91 -0.16 -0.27
N ALA A 82 -3.58 -0.19 -0.16
CA ALA A 82 -2.85 -1.46 -0.08
C ALA A 82 -3.26 -2.31 1.14
N ALA A 83 -3.42 -1.68 2.31
CA ALA A 83 -3.89 -2.35 3.52
C ALA A 83 -5.32 -2.90 3.36
N GLU A 84 -6.24 -2.09 2.82
CA GLU A 84 -7.64 -2.46 2.58
C GLU A 84 -7.78 -3.64 1.60
N ILE A 85 -7.01 -3.64 0.50
CA ILE A 85 -6.94 -4.78 -0.43
C ILE A 85 -6.41 -6.02 0.30
N SER A 86 -5.34 -5.88 1.09
CA SER A 86 -4.76 -7.01 1.83
C SER A 86 -5.75 -7.63 2.83
N SER A 87 -6.57 -6.79 3.47
CA SER A 87 -7.63 -7.20 4.39
C SER A 87 -8.71 -8.01 3.68
N ALA A 88 -9.20 -7.52 2.54
CA ALA A 88 -10.16 -8.25 1.71
C ALA A 88 -9.61 -9.60 1.21
N LEU A 89 -8.37 -9.63 0.73
CA LEU A 89 -7.75 -10.88 0.26
C LEU A 89 -7.54 -11.87 1.42
N CYS A 90 -7.09 -11.41 2.59
CA CYS A 90 -6.97 -12.25 3.78
C CYS A 90 -8.31 -12.89 4.16
N PHE A 91 -9.41 -12.13 4.12
CA PHE A 91 -10.76 -12.63 4.35
C PHE A 91 -11.18 -13.69 3.33
N LEU A 92 -10.99 -13.43 2.03
CA LEU A 92 -11.33 -14.37 0.96
C LEU A 92 -10.52 -15.67 1.05
N HIS A 93 -9.21 -15.57 1.31
CA HIS A 93 -8.30 -16.71 1.36
C HIS A 93 -8.42 -17.54 2.65
N SER A 94 -9.02 -16.96 3.69
CA SER A 94 -9.31 -17.61 4.97
C SER A 94 -10.74 -18.16 5.04
N SER A 95 -11.56 -17.93 4.02
CA SER A 95 -12.94 -18.43 3.96
C SER A 95 -13.02 -19.95 4.06
N LYS A 96 -14.07 -20.44 4.75
CA LYS A 96 -14.33 -21.86 4.98
C LYS A 96 -15.79 -22.19 4.61
N PRO A 97 -16.08 -23.40 4.11
CA PRO A 97 -15.17 -24.54 3.89
C PRO A 97 -14.24 -24.38 2.68
N GLU A 98 -14.57 -23.48 1.75
CA GLU A 98 -13.82 -23.21 0.53
C GLU A 98 -13.12 -21.86 0.62
N LYS A 99 -11.83 -21.83 0.25
CA LYS A 99 -11.11 -20.59 0.02
C LYS A 99 -11.61 -19.94 -1.26
N ILE A 100 -11.68 -18.62 -1.30
CA ILE A 100 -12.12 -17.88 -2.47
C ILE A 100 -10.91 -17.23 -3.12
N VAL A 101 -10.59 -17.61 -4.35
CA VAL A 101 -9.53 -16.98 -5.15
C VAL A 101 -10.19 -16.03 -6.14
N HIS A 102 -9.84 -14.75 -6.10
CA HIS A 102 -10.45 -13.72 -6.93
C HIS A 102 -10.15 -13.96 -8.42
N GLY A 103 -8.88 -14.19 -8.77
CA GLY A 103 -8.44 -14.60 -10.11
C GLY A 103 -8.33 -13.49 -11.16
N ASP A 104 -8.98 -12.34 -10.96
CA ASP A 104 -8.86 -11.15 -11.83
C ASP A 104 -8.52 -9.88 -11.05
N LEU A 105 -7.60 -9.96 -10.09
CA LEU A 105 -7.26 -8.79 -9.29
C LEU A 105 -6.42 -7.81 -10.14
N LYS A 106 -6.94 -6.60 -10.35
CA LYS A 106 -6.30 -5.52 -11.12
C LYS A 106 -6.89 -4.16 -10.72
N PRO A 107 -6.20 -3.04 -10.96
CA PRO A 107 -6.69 -1.72 -10.54
C PRO A 107 -8.08 -1.33 -11.08
N GLU A 108 -8.51 -1.86 -12.22
CA GLU A 108 -9.86 -1.67 -12.76
C GLU A 108 -10.95 -2.29 -11.87
N ASN A 109 -10.61 -3.37 -11.17
CA ASN A 109 -11.50 -4.12 -10.29
C ASN A 109 -11.39 -3.66 -8.81
N ILE A 110 -10.69 -2.55 -8.56
CA ILE A 110 -10.62 -1.89 -7.26
C ILE A 110 -11.36 -0.57 -7.36
N LEU A 111 -12.57 -0.49 -6.82
CA LEU A 111 -13.41 0.71 -6.87
C LEU A 111 -13.23 1.55 -5.61
N LEU A 112 -13.48 2.85 -5.71
CA LEU A 112 -13.27 3.81 -4.63
C LEU A 112 -14.58 4.50 -4.23
N ASP A 113 -14.87 4.48 -2.93
CA ASP A 113 -16.04 5.15 -2.37
C ASP A 113 -15.81 6.66 -2.22
N SER A 114 -16.77 7.37 -1.63
CA SER A 114 -16.70 8.83 -1.40
C SER A 114 -15.52 9.27 -0.54
N GLU A 115 -14.98 8.41 0.31
CA GLU A 115 -13.86 8.69 1.23
C GLU A 115 -12.51 8.19 0.66
N LEU A 116 -12.51 7.70 -0.58
CA LEU A 116 -11.38 7.04 -1.22
C LEU A 116 -10.93 5.79 -0.43
N SER A 117 -11.86 5.11 0.25
CA SER A 117 -11.66 3.72 0.68
C SER A 117 -11.99 2.79 -0.47
N CYS A 118 -11.24 1.69 -0.60
CA CYS A 118 -11.38 0.78 -1.71
C CYS A 118 -12.28 -0.41 -1.43
N LYS A 119 -12.91 -0.90 -2.51
CA LYS A 119 -13.69 -2.14 -2.54
C LYS A 119 -13.33 -2.96 -3.78
N ILE A 120 -13.02 -4.24 -3.57
CA ILE A 120 -12.78 -5.19 -4.67
C ILE A 120 -14.13 -5.57 -5.30
N CYS A 121 -14.20 -5.55 -6.63
CA CYS A 121 -15.37 -5.98 -7.41
C CYS A 121 -14.99 -7.01 -8.48
N ASP A 122 -15.99 -7.45 -9.25
CA ASP A 122 -15.86 -8.35 -10.40
C ASP A 122 -15.43 -9.80 -10.06
N PHE A 123 -16.34 -10.51 -9.38
CA PHE A 123 -16.15 -11.89 -8.95
C PHE A 123 -16.54 -12.92 -10.03
N GLY A 124 -16.77 -12.52 -11.28
CA GLY A 124 -17.29 -13.39 -12.33
C GLY A 124 -16.44 -14.62 -12.61
N ILE A 125 -15.12 -14.50 -12.46
CA ILE A 125 -14.17 -15.60 -12.71
C ILE A 125 -13.52 -16.17 -11.45
N CYS A 126 -13.99 -15.77 -10.26
CA CYS A 126 -13.42 -16.26 -9.02
C CYS A 126 -13.64 -17.76 -8.86
N ARG A 127 -12.77 -18.43 -8.09
CA ARG A 127 -12.87 -19.87 -7.83
C ARG A 127 -13.00 -20.17 -6.34
N LEU A 128 -13.84 -21.16 -6.05
CA LEU A 128 -13.97 -21.79 -4.75
C LEU A 128 -13.02 -23.00 -4.72
N VAL A 129 -12.08 -23.00 -3.79
CA VAL A 129 -11.00 -23.98 -3.72
C VAL A 129 -11.03 -24.66 -2.35
N THR A 130 -11.14 -25.99 -2.34
CA THR A 130 -11.02 -26.80 -1.11
C THR A 130 -9.57 -27.15 -0.84
N GLU A 131 -9.24 -27.50 0.39
CA GLU A 131 -7.88 -27.96 0.74
C GLU A 131 -7.47 -29.19 -0.09
N GLU A 132 -8.39 -30.13 -0.33
CA GLU A 132 -8.15 -31.32 -1.17
C GLU A 132 -7.78 -30.96 -2.61
N THR A 133 -8.45 -29.96 -3.21
CA THR A 133 -8.17 -29.52 -4.58
C THR A 133 -6.83 -28.78 -4.73
N LEU A 134 -6.26 -28.24 -3.65
CA LEU A 134 -4.91 -27.64 -3.67
C LEU A 134 -3.81 -28.71 -3.76
N TYR A 135 -4.01 -29.88 -3.14
CA TYR A 135 -3.05 -30.98 -3.15
C TYR A 135 -3.19 -31.89 -4.38
N SER A 136 -4.35 -31.91 -5.02
CA SER A 136 -4.61 -32.62 -6.26
C SER A 136 -5.28 -31.70 -7.27
N PRO A 137 -4.51 -30.81 -7.93
CA PRO A 137 -5.03 -30.01 -9.03
C PRO A 137 -5.33 -30.96 -10.19
N SER A 138 -6.55 -31.50 -10.23
CA SER A 138 -7.07 -32.09 -11.46
C SER A 138 -6.84 -31.06 -12.57
N PHE A 139 -6.33 -31.49 -13.73
CA PHE A 139 -5.96 -30.66 -14.88
C PHE A 139 -7.18 -29.86 -15.42
N GLN A 140 -7.67 -28.91 -14.66
CA GLN A 140 -8.77 -28.04 -15.03
C GLN A 140 -8.17 -26.85 -15.74
N ARG A 141 -7.98 -27.04 -17.04
CA ARG A 141 -7.81 -25.96 -18.02
C ARG A 141 -9.08 -25.11 -18.00
N GLY A 142 -9.21 -24.26 -16.99
CA GLY A 142 -10.13 -23.13 -17.09
C GLY A 142 -9.58 -22.21 -18.17
N THR A 143 -10.46 -21.78 -19.07
CA THR A 143 -10.16 -20.80 -20.11
C THR A 143 -9.52 -19.58 -19.45
N VAL A 144 -8.22 -19.38 -19.67
CA VAL A 144 -7.54 -18.12 -19.34
C VAL A 144 -8.30 -17.03 -20.11
N PRO A 145 -8.90 -16.04 -19.43
CA PRO A 145 -9.60 -14.97 -20.13
C PRO A 145 -8.64 -14.31 -21.11
N LYS A 146 -9.01 -14.26 -22.39
CA LYS A 146 -8.31 -13.45 -23.40
C LYS A 146 -8.47 -11.98 -22.99
N GLY A 147 -7.50 -11.42 -22.27
CA GLY A 147 -7.50 -9.98 -21.95
C GLY A 147 -6.61 -9.47 -20.81
N ALA A 148 -6.08 -10.31 -19.90
CA ALA A 148 -5.36 -9.83 -18.71
C ALA A 148 -3.87 -10.21 -18.74
N PHE A 149 -3.08 -9.63 -19.64
CA PHE A 149 -1.67 -10.01 -19.78
C PHE A 149 -0.73 -9.52 -18.66
N PRO A 150 -0.91 -8.33 -18.03
CA PRO A 150 0.15 -7.81 -17.16
C PRO A 150 0.04 -8.19 -15.68
N TYR A 151 -1.15 -8.47 -15.15
CA TYR A 151 -1.37 -8.81 -13.73
C TYR A 151 -1.40 -10.30 -13.44
N SER A 152 -1.37 -11.12 -14.49
CA SER A 152 -1.53 -12.56 -14.38
C SER A 152 -0.27 -13.22 -13.83
N ASP A 153 -0.49 -14.11 -12.87
CA ASP A 153 0.54 -14.92 -12.24
C ASP A 153 1.31 -15.77 -13.30
N PRO A 154 2.64 -15.60 -13.41
CA PRO A 154 3.43 -16.38 -14.37
C PRO A 154 3.39 -17.88 -14.09
N GLU A 155 3.18 -18.29 -12.83
CA GLU A 155 3.05 -19.69 -12.46
C GLU A 155 1.66 -20.24 -12.79
N LEU A 156 0.60 -19.42 -12.73
CA LEU A 156 -0.71 -19.77 -13.27
C LEU A 156 -0.60 -20.06 -14.77
N HIS A 157 0.11 -19.22 -15.53
CA HIS A 157 0.33 -19.48 -16.96
C HIS A 157 1.08 -20.79 -17.22
N ARG A 158 2.07 -21.10 -16.38
CA ARG A 158 2.90 -22.31 -16.50
C ARG A 158 2.15 -23.58 -16.10
N THR A 159 1.35 -23.54 -15.04
CA THR A 159 0.72 -24.72 -14.43
C THR A 159 -0.75 -24.88 -14.78
N GLY A 160 -1.43 -23.80 -15.16
CA GLY A 160 -2.88 -23.75 -15.32
C GLY A 160 -3.66 -23.76 -13.99
N VAL A 161 -2.97 -23.74 -12.85
CA VAL A 161 -3.58 -23.88 -11.52
C VAL A 161 -3.75 -22.51 -10.89
N LEU A 162 -5.01 -22.13 -10.66
CA LEU A 162 -5.35 -20.90 -9.95
C LEU A 162 -5.35 -21.16 -8.44
N THR A 163 -4.58 -20.36 -7.69
CA THR A 163 -4.43 -20.52 -6.23
C THR A 163 -4.54 -19.16 -5.54
N PRO A 164 -4.73 -19.11 -4.20
CA PRO A 164 -4.65 -17.85 -3.46
C PRO A 164 -3.38 -17.04 -3.76
N LYS A 165 -2.26 -17.72 -4.03
CA LYS A 165 -0.97 -17.09 -4.38
C LYS A 165 -0.98 -16.38 -5.73
N SER A 166 -1.93 -16.70 -6.61
CA SER A 166 -2.12 -15.96 -7.86
C SER A 166 -2.67 -14.57 -7.58
N ASP A 167 -3.62 -14.42 -6.65
CA ASP A 167 -4.07 -13.10 -6.19
C ASP A 167 -2.94 -12.33 -5.50
N ILE A 168 -2.07 -13.02 -4.75
CA ILE A 168 -0.91 -12.39 -4.09
C ILE A 168 0.04 -11.78 -5.12
N TYR A 169 0.27 -12.45 -6.25
CA TYR A 169 1.09 -11.91 -7.33
C TYR A 169 0.50 -10.62 -7.90
N SER A 170 -0.80 -10.65 -8.24
CA SER A 170 -1.51 -9.49 -8.76
C SER A 170 -1.52 -8.33 -7.74
N PHE A 171 -1.69 -8.63 -6.45
CA PHE A 171 -1.60 -7.64 -5.37
C PHE A 171 -0.20 -7.02 -5.27
N GLY A 172 0.86 -7.82 -5.43
CA GLY A 172 2.24 -7.33 -5.48
C GLY A 172 2.45 -6.28 -6.58
N LEU A 173 1.93 -6.56 -7.79
CA LEU A 173 1.99 -5.59 -8.89
C LEU A 173 1.22 -4.31 -8.56
N ILE A 174 0.03 -4.42 -7.95
CA ILE A 174 -0.75 -3.25 -7.51
C ILE A 174 0.04 -2.43 -6.48
N ILE A 175 0.70 -3.05 -5.50
CA ILE A 175 1.58 -2.34 -4.54
C ILE A 175 2.68 -1.57 -5.27
N LEU A 176 3.36 -2.21 -6.22
CA LEU A 176 4.43 -1.56 -6.99
C LEU A 176 3.89 -0.39 -7.81
N GLN A 177 2.67 -0.48 -8.36
CA GLN A 177 2.05 0.64 -9.06
C GLN A 177 1.63 1.77 -8.11
N LEU A 178 1.13 1.44 -6.92
CA LEU A 178 0.83 2.43 -5.89
C LEU A 178 2.09 3.22 -5.51
N LEU A 179 3.25 2.57 -5.40
CA LEU A 179 4.53 3.24 -5.13
C LEU A 179 5.03 4.10 -6.30
N THR A 180 4.91 3.58 -7.52
CA THR A 180 5.66 4.13 -8.68
C THR A 180 4.81 4.96 -9.64
N GLY A 181 3.49 4.81 -9.61
CA GLY A 181 2.58 5.41 -10.59
C GLY A 181 2.79 4.87 -12.02
N LYS A 182 3.55 3.77 -12.19
CA LYS A 182 3.95 3.24 -13.50
C LYS A 182 3.03 2.12 -13.99
N PRO A 183 2.98 1.87 -15.31
CA PRO A 183 2.29 0.71 -15.87
C PRO A 183 2.90 -0.61 -15.37
N PRO A 184 2.13 -1.71 -15.36
CA PRO A 184 2.53 -2.97 -14.73
C PRO A 184 3.57 -3.77 -15.53
N VAL A 185 3.66 -3.57 -16.85
CA VAL A 185 4.53 -4.35 -17.74
C VAL A 185 6.01 -4.09 -17.40
N GLY A 186 6.72 -5.14 -17.00
CA GLY A 186 8.15 -5.05 -16.64
C GLY A 186 8.44 -4.37 -15.30
N LEU A 187 7.41 -3.91 -14.58
CA LEU A 187 7.54 -3.07 -13.40
C LEU A 187 8.34 -3.72 -12.28
N ALA A 188 8.05 -4.98 -11.95
CA ALA A 188 8.77 -5.70 -10.90
C ALA A 188 10.28 -5.86 -11.24
N GLY A 189 10.63 -6.02 -12.51
CA GLY A 189 12.02 -6.07 -12.96
C GLY A 189 12.72 -4.72 -12.84
N GLU A 190 12.05 -3.65 -13.25
CA GLU A 190 12.55 -2.27 -13.14
C GLU A 190 12.80 -1.87 -11.69
N VAL A 191 11.83 -2.11 -10.81
CA VAL A 191 11.94 -1.81 -9.37
C VAL A 191 13.06 -2.61 -8.74
N ARG A 192 13.14 -3.92 -8.99
CA ARG A 192 14.22 -4.78 -8.47
C ARG A 192 15.60 -4.27 -8.89
N LYS A 193 15.76 -3.85 -10.15
CA LYS A 193 17.00 -3.23 -10.65
C LYS A 193 17.32 -1.94 -9.91
N ALA A 194 16.36 -1.02 -9.78
CA ALA A 194 16.58 0.25 -9.07
C ALA A 194 17.02 0.04 -7.62
N VAL A 195 16.42 -0.92 -6.92
CA VAL A 195 16.73 -1.27 -5.53
C VAL A 195 18.14 -1.85 -5.41
N SER A 196 18.53 -2.75 -6.31
CA SER A 196 19.89 -3.31 -6.35
C SER A 196 20.97 -2.25 -6.58
N CYS A 197 20.62 -1.13 -7.21
CA CYS A 197 21.50 0.02 -7.42
C CYS A 197 21.40 1.10 -6.32
N GLY A 198 20.63 0.88 -5.24
CA GLY A 198 20.44 1.86 -4.18
C GLY A 198 19.58 3.08 -4.57
N LYS A 199 18.81 2.99 -5.66
CA LYS A 199 18.04 4.12 -6.23
C LYS A 199 16.54 4.05 -5.92
N LEU A 200 16.17 3.74 -4.67
CA LEU A 200 14.76 3.60 -4.27
C LEU A 200 13.94 4.86 -4.55
N THR A 201 14.46 6.04 -4.22
CA THR A 201 13.77 7.33 -4.44
C THR A 201 13.47 7.60 -5.91
N SER A 202 14.27 7.05 -6.84
CA SER A 202 14.08 7.25 -8.29
C SER A 202 12.86 6.53 -8.86
N VAL A 203 12.32 5.53 -8.15
CA VAL A 203 11.13 4.81 -8.61
C VAL A 203 9.84 5.32 -8.00
N LEU A 204 9.92 6.11 -6.92
CA LEU A 204 8.74 6.62 -6.23
C LEU A 204 8.01 7.68 -7.06
N ASP A 205 6.69 7.61 -7.04
CA ASP A 205 5.84 8.60 -7.67
C ASP A 205 5.83 9.89 -6.85
N SER A 206 6.56 10.90 -7.32
CA SER A 206 6.64 12.22 -6.70
C SER A 206 5.29 12.94 -6.62
N SER A 207 4.31 12.53 -7.44
CA SER A 207 2.98 13.12 -7.38
C SER A 207 2.13 12.65 -6.20
N ALA A 208 2.56 11.60 -5.50
CA ALA A 208 1.93 11.14 -4.27
C ALA A 208 2.38 11.97 -3.04
N GLY A 209 3.29 12.93 -3.23
CA GLY A 209 3.93 13.70 -2.16
C GLY A 209 5.19 13.00 -1.63
N ASP A 210 5.66 13.46 -0.47
CA ASP A 210 6.89 12.96 0.14
C ASP A 210 6.64 11.65 0.88
N TRP A 211 7.17 10.57 0.32
CA TRP A 211 7.09 9.24 0.93
C TRP A 211 8.08 9.11 2.09
N PRO A 212 7.64 8.69 3.28
CA PRO A 212 8.56 8.26 4.33
C PRO A 212 9.38 7.06 3.84
N THR A 213 10.70 7.14 3.97
CA THR A 213 11.63 6.12 3.46
C THR A 213 11.31 4.72 4.01
N PHE A 214 11.03 4.61 5.31
CA PHE A 214 10.63 3.34 5.94
C PHE A 214 9.36 2.76 5.33
N VAL A 215 8.32 3.57 5.15
CA VAL A 215 7.03 3.14 4.56
C VAL A 215 7.22 2.70 3.12
N ALA A 216 7.91 3.50 2.31
CA ALA A 216 8.19 3.19 0.92
C ALA A 216 9.00 1.90 0.77
N ARG A 217 10.05 1.72 1.57
CA ARG A 217 10.86 0.50 1.60
C ARG A 217 10.02 -0.71 1.99
N ARG A 218 9.20 -0.61 3.04
CA ARG A 218 8.40 -1.74 3.50
C ARG A 218 7.38 -2.21 2.46
N LEU A 219 6.67 -1.28 1.82
CA LEU A 219 5.76 -1.61 0.73
C LEU A 219 6.50 -2.16 -0.49
N LEU A 220 7.68 -1.61 -0.81
CA LEU A 220 8.48 -2.07 -1.94
C LEU A 220 8.94 -3.52 -1.73
N ASP A 221 9.45 -3.83 -0.55
CA ASP A 221 9.92 -5.18 -0.20
C ASP A 221 8.77 -6.18 -0.26
N LEU A 222 7.60 -5.82 0.30
CA LEU A 222 6.40 -6.64 0.21
C LEU A 222 5.93 -6.82 -1.24
N GLY A 223 5.85 -5.74 -2.02
CA GLY A 223 5.42 -5.78 -3.42
C GLY A 223 6.32 -6.66 -4.28
N LEU A 224 7.64 -6.59 -4.09
CA LEU A 224 8.60 -7.47 -4.76
C LEU A 224 8.46 -8.93 -4.30
N GLN A 225 8.31 -9.18 -3.00
CA GLN A 225 8.13 -10.54 -2.46
C GLN A 225 6.84 -11.19 -2.98
N CYS A 226 5.75 -10.42 -3.07
CA CYS A 226 4.50 -10.85 -3.70
C CYS A 226 4.68 -11.20 -5.19
N CYS A 227 5.59 -10.51 -5.89
CA CYS A 227 5.88 -10.72 -7.30
C CYS A 227 6.94 -11.81 -7.57
N GLU A 228 7.27 -12.65 -6.60
CA GLU A 228 8.19 -13.77 -6.81
C GLU A 228 7.64 -14.79 -7.80
N LEU A 229 8.55 -15.39 -8.58
CA LEU A 229 8.18 -16.27 -9.70
C LEU A 229 7.48 -17.55 -9.22
N TYR A 230 7.92 -18.10 -8.09
CA TYR A 230 7.33 -19.30 -7.50
C TYR A 230 6.37 -18.92 -6.36
N TYR A 231 5.18 -19.50 -6.35
CA TYR A 231 4.10 -19.21 -5.42
C TYR A 231 4.51 -19.45 -3.95
N ARG A 232 5.43 -20.39 -3.71
CA ARG A 232 5.94 -20.75 -2.37
C ARG A 232 6.81 -19.66 -1.75
N ASP A 233 7.41 -18.80 -2.57
CA ASP A 233 8.29 -17.72 -2.11
C ASP A 233 7.49 -16.43 -1.83
N ARG A 234 6.24 -16.38 -2.29
CA ARG A 234 5.31 -15.28 -2.01
C ARG A 234 4.78 -15.39 -0.58
N PRO A 235 4.50 -14.27 0.11
CA PRO A 235 4.00 -14.30 1.48
C PRO A 235 2.55 -14.78 1.55
N ASP A 236 2.11 -15.18 2.73
CA ASP A 236 0.68 -15.29 3.05
C ASP A 236 0.20 -13.98 3.68
N LEU A 237 -1.00 -13.53 3.30
CA LEU A 237 -1.65 -12.38 3.93
C LEU A 237 -2.26 -12.82 5.27
N THR A 238 -1.41 -12.92 6.28
CA THR A 238 -1.84 -13.23 7.65
C THR A 238 -2.49 -12.01 8.31
N PRO A 239 -3.36 -12.20 9.33
CA PRO A 239 -3.91 -11.08 10.09
C PRO A 239 -2.85 -10.15 10.71
N ALA A 240 -1.67 -10.68 11.04
CA ALA A 240 -0.56 -9.88 11.55
C ALA A 240 0.02 -8.94 10.48
N LEU A 241 0.22 -9.44 9.25
CA LEU A 241 0.69 -8.62 8.13
C LEU A 241 -0.34 -7.57 7.73
N VAL A 242 -1.62 -7.91 7.71
CA VAL A 242 -2.70 -6.93 7.44
C VAL A 242 -2.67 -5.79 8.46
N ARG A 243 -2.60 -6.12 9.77
CA ARG A 243 -2.50 -5.12 10.84
C ARG A 243 -1.24 -4.25 10.73
N GLU A 244 -0.12 -4.83 10.30
CA GLU A 244 1.11 -4.08 10.04
C GLU A 244 0.88 -3.03 8.94
N LEU A 245 0.26 -3.42 7.82
CA LEU A 245 -0.03 -2.52 6.71
C LEU A 245 -1.02 -1.41 7.09
N GLU A 246 -2.04 -1.72 7.89
CA GLU A 246 -2.98 -0.74 8.44
C GLU A 246 -2.26 0.32 9.29
N GLN A 247 -1.18 -0.06 9.99
CA GLN A 247 -0.41 0.87 10.81
C GLN A 247 0.59 1.71 9.99
N LEU A 248 0.98 1.31 8.78
CA LEU A 248 1.95 2.05 7.96
C LEU A 248 1.47 3.44 7.53
N HIS A 249 0.15 3.64 7.39
CA HIS A 249 -0.39 4.97 7.06
C HIS A 249 -0.64 5.84 8.30
N VAL A 250 -0.64 5.23 9.49
CA VAL A 250 -0.79 5.88 10.82
C VAL A 250 0.57 6.10 11.47
N ALA A 251 1.66 5.59 10.89
CA ALA A 251 3.01 5.93 11.29
C ALA A 251 3.17 7.45 11.12
N GLU A 252 2.85 8.17 12.19
CA GLU A 252 3.05 9.60 12.31
C GLU A 252 4.51 9.88 11.94
N GLU A 253 4.72 10.97 11.19
CA GLU A 253 6.02 11.64 11.23
C GLU A 253 6.32 11.82 12.70
N ARG A 254 7.21 11.00 13.24
CA ARG A 254 7.55 11.04 14.66
C ARG A 254 8.03 12.47 14.88
N PRO A 255 7.29 13.32 15.64
CA PRO A 255 7.67 14.71 15.74
C PRO A 255 9.06 14.73 16.36
N VAL A 256 9.98 15.47 15.73
CA VAL A 256 11.35 15.60 16.25
C VAL A 256 11.22 16.12 17.68
N PRO A 257 11.69 15.37 18.70
CA PRO A 257 11.65 15.86 20.06
C PRO A 257 12.38 17.20 20.13
N SER A 258 11.76 18.21 20.74
CA SER A 258 12.28 19.58 20.72
C SER A 258 13.71 19.69 21.29
N PHE A 259 14.09 18.80 22.21
CA PHE A 259 15.44 18.71 22.77
C PHE A 259 16.50 18.15 21.80
N PHE A 260 16.12 17.67 20.62
CA PHE A 260 17.05 17.36 19.53
C PHE A 260 17.37 18.56 18.65
N LEU A 261 16.55 19.61 18.73
CA LEU A 261 16.70 20.80 17.92
C LEU A 261 17.68 21.79 18.57
N CYS A 262 18.58 22.35 17.77
CA CYS A 262 19.45 23.43 18.20
C CYS A 262 18.62 24.69 18.47
N PRO A 263 18.78 25.35 19.63
CA PRO A 263 18.01 26.57 19.90
C PRO A 263 18.28 27.73 18.94
N ILE A 264 19.48 27.81 18.36
CA ILE A 264 19.86 28.87 17.40
C ILE A 264 19.31 28.55 16.00
N LEU A 265 19.55 27.34 15.50
CA LEU A 265 19.25 26.96 14.11
C LEU A 265 17.82 26.43 13.92
N GLN A 266 17.19 25.93 14.99
CA GLN A 266 15.92 25.18 14.92
C GLN A 266 16.00 23.92 14.04
N GLU A 267 17.19 23.34 13.90
CA GLU A 267 17.49 22.11 13.17
C GLU A 267 18.03 21.02 14.10
N ILE A 268 17.97 19.74 13.69
CA ILE A 268 18.50 18.61 14.48
C ILE A 268 20.01 18.79 14.68
N MET A 269 20.47 18.68 15.93
CA MET A 269 21.90 18.78 16.26
C MET A 269 22.68 17.56 15.78
N HIS A 270 23.78 17.81 15.07
CA HIS A 270 24.76 16.82 14.65
C HIS A 270 25.95 16.74 15.62
N ASP A 271 26.46 17.89 16.07
CA ASP A 271 27.51 17.99 17.10
C ASP A 271 26.94 18.72 18.34
N PRO A 272 26.06 18.09 19.13
CA PRO A 272 25.49 18.72 20.32
C PRO A 272 26.58 18.99 21.37
N GLN A 273 26.69 20.25 21.80
CA GLN A 273 27.65 20.78 22.77
C GLN A 273 26.92 21.51 23.89
N VAL A 274 27.24 21.21 25.14
CA VAL A 274 26.71 21.89 26.33
C VAL A 274 27.53 23.15 26.61
N ALA A 275 26.84 24.27 26.77
CA ALA A 275 27.44 25.56 27.15
C ALA A 275 27.30 25.83 28.66
N ALA A 276 27.92 26.91 29.14
CA ALA A 276 27.95 27.25 30.57
C ALA A 276 26.57 27.64 31.17
N ASP A 277 25.60 27.96 30.32
CA ASP A 277 24.22 28.22 30.70
C ASP A 277 23.40 26.93 30.92
N GLY A 278 24.01 25.75 30.70
CA GLY A 278 23.37 24.44 30.85
C GLY A 278 22.55 24.01 29.63
N PHE A 279 22.45 24.82 28.58
CA PHE A 279 21.76 24.45 27.35
C PHE A 279 22.71 23.73 26.39
N THR A 280 22.13 22.90 25.52
CA THR A 280 22.86 22.21 24.46
C THR A 280 22.57 22.88 23.12
N TYR A 281 23.62 23.10 22.32
CA TYR A 281 23.57 23.76 21.02
C TYR A 281 24.30 22.93 19.97
N GLU A 282 24.08 23.25 18.70
CA GLU A 282 24.96 22.80 17.62
C GLU A 282 26.32 23.49 17.78
N GLY A 283 27.39 22.71 17.79
CA GLY A 283 28.73 23.18 18.14
C GLY A 283 29.21 24.31 17.22
N GLU A 284 28.97 24.18 15.92
CA GLU A 284 29.31 25.24 14.95
C GLU A 284 28.46 26.48 15.11
N ALA A 285 27.16 26.33 15.38
CA ALA A 285 26.24 27.46 15.54
C ALA A 285 26.62 28.32 16.75
N LEU A 286 26.93 27.69 17.88
CA LEU A 286 27.32 28.43 19.09
C LEU A 286 28.73 29.03 18.96
N ARG A 287 29.68 28.34 18.31
CA ARG A 287 30.99 28.94 18.01
C ARG A 287 30.84 30.20 17.14
N GLY A 288 30.05 30.12 16.07
CA GLY A 288 29.73 31.28 15.24
C GLY A 288 29.02 32.40 16.00
N TRP A 289 28.17 32.08 16.98
CA TRP A 289 27.56 33.08 17.87
C TRP A 289 28.60 33.83 18.70
N LEU A 290 29.54 33.10 19.31
CA LEU A 290 30.60 33.67 20.15
C LEU A 290 31.62 34.48 19.34
N GLU A 291 32.00 34.00 18.16
CA GLU A 291 32.94 34.67 17.24
C GLU A 291 32.41 36.01 16.72
N ASN A 292 31.09 36.19 16.66
CA ASN A 292 30.45 37.47 16.32
C ASN A 292 30.46 38.50 17.48
N GLY A 293 31.33 38.31 18.48
CA GLY A 293 31.52 39.24 19.59
C GLY A 293 30.44 39.19 20.67
N ARG A 294 29.60 38.14 20.68
CA ARG A 294 28.56 37.93 21.70
C ARG A 294 29.12 37.05 22.81
N ASN A 295 29.10 37.53 24.06
CA ASN A 295 29.48 36.76 25.25
C ASN A 295 28.26 36.29 26.06
N THR A 296 27.04 36.47 25.52
CA THR A 296 25.77 36.12 26.18
C THR A 296 25.14 34.85 25.62
N SER A 297 24.40 34.17 26.47
CA SER A 297 23.57 33.00 26.15
C SER A 297 22.47 33.37 25.13
N PRO A 298 22.35 32.63 24.01
CA PRO A 298 21.24 32.79 23.07
C PRO A 298 19.86 32.54 23.69
N MET A 299 19.80 31.77 24.77
CA MET A 299 18.54 31.37 25.41
C MET A 299 18.09 32.31 26.52
N THR A 300 19.04 32.90 27.25
CA THR A 300 18.74 33.67 28.47
C THR A 300 19.19 35.14 28.39
N ASN A 301 19.99 35.51 27.38
CA ASN A 301 20.67 36.81 27.26
C ASN A 301 21.61 37.16 28.43
N LEU A 302 21.93 36.22 29.32
CA LEU A 302 22.91 36.41 30.39
C LEU A 302 24.33 36.10 29.89
N GLU A 303 25.35 36.76 30.44
CA GLU A 303 26.75 36.45 30.13
C GLU A 303 27.11 35.02 30.56
N PHE A 304 27.88 34.32 29.72
CA PHE A 304 28.40 33.00 30.07
C PHE A 304 29.46 33.12 31.17
N SER A 305 29.38 32.25 32.19
CA SER A 305 30.41 32.16 33.23
C SER A 305 31.76 31.66 32.69
N HIS A 306 31.76 30.89 31.61
CA HIS A 306 32.93 30.49 30.83
C HIS A 306 32.55 30.14 29.39
N LEU A 307 33.51 30.18 28.47
CA LEU A 307 33.28 29.88 27.05
C LEU A 307 33.61 28.42 26.65
N HIS A 308 33.98 27.57 27.60
CA HIS A 308 34.24 26.16 27.34
C HIS A 308 32.96 25.41 26.94
N LEU A 309 33.03 24.62 25.87
CA LEU A 309 31.95 23.76 25.37
C LEU A 309 32.25 22.29 25.70
N THR A 310 31.26 21.58 26.23
CA THR A 310 31.39 20.17 26.60
C THR A 310 30.55 19.29 25.67
N PRO A 311 31.12 18.29 24.98
CA PRO A 311 30.36 17.42 24.09
C PRO A 311 29.24 16.67 24.79
N ASN A 312 28.01 16.74 24.26
CA ASN A 312 26.87 15.99 24.79
C ASN A 312 26.73 14.63 24.06
N HIS A 313 27.58 13.67 24.41
CA HIS A 313 27.59 12.34 23.80
C HIS A 313 26.27 11.58 23.98
N ALA A 314 25.60 11.74 25.12
CA ALA A 314 24.32 11.07 25.40
C ALA A 314 23.23 11.56 24.44
N LEU A 315 23.11 12.88 24.25
CA LEU A 315 22.15 13.45 23.30
C LEU A 315 22.49 13.06 21.86
N ARG A 316 23.77 13.06 21.49
CA ARG A 316 24.21 12.60 20.17
C ARG A 316 23.78 11.16 19.89
N LEU A 317 23.99 10.26 20.84
CA LEU A 317 23.58 8.86 20.71
C LEU A 317 22.05 8.73 20.65
N ALA A 318 21.31 9.51 21.44
CA ALA A 318 19.84 9.51 21.40
C ALA A 318 19.29 10.02 20.04
N ILE A 319 19.90 11.07 19.48
CA ILE A 319 19.57 11.58 18.14
C ILE A 319 19.86 10.50 17.08
N GLN A 320 21.03 9.84 17.16
CA GLN A 320 21.40 8.77 16.24
C GLN A 320 20.46 7.56 16.33
N ASP A 321 20.12 7.10 17.54
CA ASP A 321 19.17 6.01 17.73
C ASP A 321 17.78 6.38 17.20
N TRP A 322 17.34 7.63 17.39
CA TRP A 322 16.07 8.12 16.86
C TRP A 322 16.06 8.16 15.33
N LEU A 323 17.13 8.67 14.71
CA LEU A 323 17.30 8.72 13.25
C LEU A 323 17.41 7.32 12.61
N CYS A 324 17.98 6.34 13.32
CA CYS A 324 18.06 4.95 12.86
C CYS A 324 16.73 4.18 12.96
N ARG A 325 15.76 4.70 13.73
CA ARG A 325 14.43 4.12 13.90
C ARG A 325 13.38 4.76 12.96
N THR A 326 13.81 5.66 12.07
CA THR A 326 13.02 6.33 11.01
C THR A 326 13.50 5.90 9.63
#